data_AF-A0A5M6CC22-F1
#
_entry.id   AF-A0A5M6CC22-F1
#
_cell.length_a   1.000
_cell.length_b   1.000
_cell.length_c   1.000
_cell.angle_alpha   90.00
_cell.angle_beta   90.00
_cell.angle_gamma   90.00
#
_symmetry.space_group_name_H-M   'P 1'
#
loop_
_entity.id
_entity.type
_entity.pdbx_description
1 polymer ?
#
loop_
_entity_poly.entity_id
_entity_poly.type
_entity_poly.pdbx_seq_one_letter_code
_entity_poly.pdbx_strand_id
1 'polypeptide(L)' 'MGNGCVISQAAASMLCQQVDGMSLEKARLLTPKDMLDLLGCQISPLRQQCALLGLEALRALLPQESD' A
#
# COMPACT_ATOMS: atom_id res chain seq x y z
N MET A 1 9.97 -15.14 11.63
CA MET A 1 8.65 -14.48 11.61
C MET A 1 8.89 -12.99 11.56
N GLY A 2 8.30 -12.28 10.60
CA GLY A 2 8.54 -10.83 10.44
C GLY A 2 7.99 -10.05 11.64
N ASN A 3 8.77 -9.10 12.15
CA ASN A 3 8.31 -8.16 13.17
C ASN A 3 7.35 -7.17 12.51
N GLY A 4 6.04 -7.34 12.73
CA GLY A 4 5.01 -6.46 12.18
C GLY A 4 3.59 -6.95 12.45
N CYS A 5 2.63 -6.04 12.31
CA CYS A 5 1.21 -6.36 12.38
C CYS A 5 0.81 -7.31 11.25
N VAL A 6 -0.05 -8.30 11.52
CA VAL A 6 -0.56 -9.20 10.47
C VAL A 6 -1.21 -8.45 9.29
N ILE A 7 -1.90 -7.34 9.57
CA ILE A 7 -2.52 -6.50 8.54
C ILE A 7 -1.45 -5.81 7.70
N SER A 8 -0.37 -5.29 8.31
CA SER A 8 0.69 -4.63 7.54
C SER A 8 1.45 -5.61 6.66
N GLN A 9 1.62 -6.85 7.12
CA GLN A 9 2.24 -7.91 6.33
C GLN A 9 1.37 -8.32 5.14
N ALA A 10 0.07 -8.54 5.36
CA ALA A 10 -0.88 -8.85 4.30
C ALA A 10 -0.99 -7.70 3.29
N ALA A 11 -1.15 -6.46 3.77
CA ALA A 11 -1.22 -5.27 2.93
C ALA A 11 0.03 -5.09 2.07
N ALA A 12 1.23 -5.22 2.65
CA ALA A 12 2.47 -5.14 1.90
C ALA A 12 2.57 -6.24 0.83
N SER A 13 2.21 -7.49 1.17
CA SER A 13 2.24 -8.60 0.22
C SER A 13 1.29 -8.41 -0.96
N MET A 14 0.06 -7.93 -0.69
CA MET A 14 -0.93 -7.66 -1.74
C MET A 14 -0.55 -6.43 -2.58
N LEU A 15 -0.02 -5.39 -1.96
CA LEU A 15 0.46 -4.20 -2.67
C LEU A 15 1.62 -4.56 -3.61
N CYS A 16 2.59 -5.35 -3.16
CA CYS A 16 3.70 -5.81 -4.02
C CYS A 16 3.19 -6.55 -5.27
N GLN A 17 2.19 -7.43 -5.10
CA GLN A 17 1.57 -8.12 -6.23
C GLN A 17 0.81 -7.17 -7.16
N GLN A 18 0.12 -6.17 -6.60
CA GLN A 18 -0.65 -5.20 -7.38
C GLN A 18 0.23 -4.28 -8.23
N VAL A 19 1.41 -3.89 -7.72
CA VAL A 19 2.32 -2.97 -8.43
C VAL A 19 3.30 -3.67 -9.36
N ASP A 20 3.41 -4.99 -9.28
CA ASP A 20 4.26 -5.76 -10.19
C ASP A 20 3.77 -5.63 -11.64
N GLY A 21 4.66 -5.24 -12.55
CA GLY A 21 4.33 -4.91 -13.95
C GLY A 21 3.53 -3.60 -14.15
N MET A 22 3.23 -2.84 -13.10
CA MET A 22 2.57 -1.54 -13.20
C MET A 22 3.57 -0.45 -13.60
N SER A 23 3.16 0.53 -14.43
CA SER A 23 4.00 1.70 -14.70
C SER A 23 4.10 2.61 -13.47
N LEU A 24 5.22 3.33 -13.34
CA LEU A 24 5.41 4.26 -12.22
C LEU A 24 4.27 5.27 -12.11
N GLU A 25 3.81 5.80 -13.25
CA GLU A 25 2.68 6.73 -13.31
C GLU A 25 1.39 6.15 -12.72
N LYS A 26 1.09 4.88 -13.01
CA LYS A 26 -0.08 4.22 -12.42
C LYS A 26 0.12 3.94 -10.94
N ALA A 27 1.33 3.53 -10.53
CA ALA A 27 1.65 3.27 -9.14
C ALA A 27 1.51 4.52 -8.26
N ARG A 28 1.84 5.71 -8.79
CA ARG A 28 1.63 7.00 -8.10
C ARG A 28 0.16 7.31 -7.82
N LEU A 29 -0.72 6.89 -8.71
CA LEU A 29 -2.15 7.19 -8.63
C LEU A 29 -2.89 6.30 -7.62
N LEU A 30 -2.24 5.25 -7.09
CA LEU A 30 -2.83 4.42 -6.05
C LEU A 30 -3.20 5.25 -4.82
N THR A 31 -4.46 5.12 -4.40
CA THR A 31 -5.04 5.86 -3.28
C THR A 31 -5.15 4.99 -2.03
N PRO A 32 -5.33 5.61 -0.84
CA PRO A 32 -5.65 4.84 0.36
C PRO A 32 -6.90 3.99 0.21
N LYS A 33 -7.88 4.47 -0.57
CA LYS A 33 -9.10 3.72 -0.88
C LYS A 33 -8.77 2.47 -1.68
N ASP A 34 -7.96 2.58 -2.74
CA ASP A 34 -7.56 1.41 -3.55
C ASP A 34 -6.86 0.35 -2.70
N MET A 35 -6.02 0.77 -1.76
CA MET A 35 -5.35 -0.15 -0.82
C MET A 35 -6.35 -0.84 0.14
N LEU A 36 -7.34 -0.10 0.65
CA LEU A 36 -8.37 -0.68 1.52
C LEU A 36 -9.30 -1.62 0.74
N ASP A 37 -9.67 -1.25 -0.48
CA ASP A 37 -10.48 -2.07 -1.38
C ASP A 37 -9.71 -3.35 -1.78
N LEU A 38 -8.38 -3.26 -1.99
CA LEU A 38 -7.52 -4.40 -2.29
C LEU A 38 -7.52 -5.46 -1.17
N LEU A 39 -7.58 -5.03 0.10
CA LEU A 39 -7.67 -5.93 1.25
C LEU A 39 -9.02 -6.66 1.34
N GLY A 40 -10.04 -6.22 0.60
CA GLY A 40 -11.35 -6.89 0.49
C GLY A 40 -12.15 -6.98 1.79
N CYS A 41 -11.76 -6.25 2.84
CA CYS A 41 -12.43 -6.29 4.13
C CYS A 41 -12.47 -4.92 4.80
N GLN A 42 -13.44 -4.71 5.69
CA GLN A 42 -13.51 -3.49 6.47
C GLN A 42 -12.41 -3.47 7.54
N ILE A 43 -11.48 -2.53 7.38
CA ILE A 43 -10.44 -2.26 8.37
C ILE A 43 -10.95 -1.19 9.33
N SER A 44 -10.92 -1.47 10.63
CA SER A 44 -11.30 -0.49 11.64
C SER A 44 -10.37 0.74 11.58
N PRO A 45 -10.84 1.95 11.91
CA PRO A 45 -10.03 3.17 11.82
C PRO A 45 -8.67 3.07 12.54
N LEU A 46 -8.64 2.42 13.72
CA LEU A 46 -7.41 2.21 14.50
C LEU A 46 -6.36 1.34 13.79
N ARG A 47 -6.77 0.55 12.80
CA ARG A 47 -5.90 -0.38 12.06
C ARG A 47 -5.62 0.06 10.64
N GLN A 48 -6.22 1.17 10.18
CA GLN A 48 -5.98 1.70 8.84
C GLN A 48 -4.51 2.07 8.62
N GLN A 49 -3.81 2.60 9.64
CA GLN A 49 -2.38 2.89 9.52
C GLN A 49 -1.56 1.64 9.17
N CYS A 50 -1.91 0.47 9.74
CA CYS A 50 -1.25 -0.79 9.38
C CYS A 50 -1.55 -1.20 7.93
N ALA A 51 -2.77 -0.97 7.45
CA ALA A 51 -3.17 -1.27 6.07
C ALA A 51 -2.52 -0.33 5.04
N LEU A 52 -2.26 0.92 5.42
CA LEU A 52 -1.75 1.96 4.51
C LEU A 52 -0.23 2.11 4.52
N LEU A 53 0.47 1.51 5.49
CA LEU A 53 1.91 1.65 5.66
C LEU A 53 2.72 1.33 4.39
N GLY A 54 2.35 0.26 3.67
CA GLY A 54 3.03 -0.10 2.42
C GLY A 54 2.85 0.93 1.31
N LEU A 55 1.66 1.54 1.22
CA LEU A 55 1.35 2.56 0.23
C LEU A 55 2.13 3.86 0.51
N GLU A 56 2.25 4.24 1.78
CA GLU A 56 3.07 5.38 2.19
C GLU A 56 4.55 5.17 1.85
N ALA A 57 5.08 3.98 2.13
CA ALA A 57 6.45 3.62 1.79
C ALA A 57 6.69 3.66 0.27
N LEU A 58 5.76 3.11 -0.53
CA LEU A 58 5.84 3.16 -1.98
C LEU A 58 5.90 4.61 -2.49
N ARG A 59 5.02 5.48 -1.99
CA ARG A 59 4.98 6.90 -2.38
C ARG A 59 6.27 7.65 -2.04
N ALA A 60 6.88 7.33 -0.90
CA ALA A 60 8.15 7.93 -0.48
C ALA A 60 9.33 7.52 -1.38
N LEU A 61 9.25 6.36 -2.04
CA LEU A 61 10.29 5.85 -2.94
C LEU A 61 10.06 6.23 -4.41
N LEU A 62 8.84 6.55 -4.81
CA LEU A 62 8.53 6.98 -6.17
C LEU A 62 9.02 8.43 -6.40
N PRO A 63 9.77 8.70 -7.50
CA PRO A 63 10.38 10.01 -7.73
C PRO A 63 9.31 11.04 -8.11
N GLN A 64 8.98 12.04 -7.30
CA GLN A 64 7.90 12.97 -7.62
C GLN A 64 8.20 13.75 -8.93
N GLU A 65 7.24 13.89 -9.86
CA GLU A 65 7.43 14.73 -11.07
C GLU A 65 7.54 16.21 -10.65
N SER A 66 8.73 16.65 -10.25
CA SER A 66 9.19 18.05 -10.08
C SER A 66 10.67 18.09 -9.67
N ASP A 67 11.54 17.27 -10.28
CA ASP A 67 13.01 17.42 -10.22
C ASP A 67 13.57 17.37 -11.65
#